data_AF-A0A3P8GUQ4-F1
#
_entry.id   AF-A0A3P8GUQ4-F1
#
_cell.length_a   1.000
_cell.length_b   1.000
_cell.length_c   1.000
_cell.angle_alpha   90.00
_cell.angle_beta   90.00
_cell.angle_gamma   90.00
#
_symmetry.space_group_name_H-M   'P 1'
#
loop_
_entity.id
_entity.type
_entity.pdbx_description
1 polymer ?
#
loop_
_entity_poly.entity_id
_entity_poly.type
_entity_poly.pdbx_seq_one_letter_code
_entity_poly.pdbx_strand_id
1 'polypeptide(L)'
;MYGAETWRTTKAIIQKIQVFINSCLRKILQIRWPDTISNNLLWKKTNQIPAEEEIRKKRWKWIGQTLRNAPNCVTRQAHTWNPQGQRARGRRKNTLSREMETNMRKMNKNWMELEKRA
;
A
#
# COMPACT_ATOMS: atom_id res chain seq x y z
N MET A 1 9.19 -6.32 0.17
CA MET A 1 8.96 -5.64 -1.12
C MET A 1 9.51 -4.23 -1.02
N TYR A 2 10.65 -3.98 -1.66
CA TYR A 2 11.22 -2.65 -1.79
C TYR A 2 10.48 -1.90 -2.91
N GLY A 3 10.17 -0.62 -2.73
CA GLY A 3 9.51 0.21 -3.75
C GLY A 3 7.98 0.02 -3.87
N ALA A 4 7.37 -0.82 -3.04
CA ALA A 4 5.91 -0.99 -3.01
C ALA A 4 5.19 0.30 -2.56
N GLU A 5 5.92 1.27 -2.02
CA GLU A 5 5.38 2.56 -1.57
C GLU A 5 4.88 3.42 -2.75
N THR A 6 5.54 3.34 -3.90
CA THR A 6 5.27 4.20 -5.07
C THR A 6 4.49 3.49 -6.18
N TRP A 7 4.27 2.18 -6.04
CA TRP A 7 3.58 1.37 -7.05
C TRP A 7 2.08 1.63 -7.07
N ARG A 8 1.45 1.33 -8.21
CA ARG A 8 -0.01 1.23 -8.28
C ARG A 8 -0.47 -0.14 -7.79
N THR A 9 -1.31 -0.15 -6.76
CA THR A 9 -1.88 -1.40 -6.21
C THR A 9 -3.31 -1.57 -6.67
N THR A 10 -3.52 -2.37 -7.71
CA THR A 10 -4.87 -2.81 -8.07
C THR A 10 -5.29 -3.98 -7.20
N LYS A 11 -6.60 -4.17 -7.00
CA LYS A 11 -7.14 -5.33 -6.29
C LYS A 11 -6.61 -6.65 -6.88
N ALA A 12 -6.50 -6.74 -8.21
CA ALA A 12 -5.97 -7.91 -8.90
C ALA A 12 -4.49 -8.18 -8.58
N ILE A 13 -3.63 -7.14 -8.53
CA ILE A 13 -2.22 -7.30 -8.17
C ILE A 13 -2.10 -7.75 -6.70
N ILE A 14 -2.85 -7.11 -5.79
CA ILE A 14 -2.89 -7.49 -4.38
C ILE A 14 -3.33 -8.94 -4.21
N GLN A 15 -4.39 -9.36 -4.91
CA GLN A 15 -4.89 -10.74 -4.87
C GLN A 15 -3.84 -11.74 -5.37
N LYS A 16 -3.15 -11.45 -6.48
CA LYS A 16 -2.08 -12.31 -6.98
C LYS A 16 -0.94 -12.46 -5.96
N ILE A 17 -0.52 -11.36 -5.35
CA ILE A 17 0.50 -11.36 -4.28
C ILE A 17 0.01 -12.20 -3.08
N GLN A 18 -1.24 -12.03 -2.66
CA GLN A 18 -1.79 -12.75 -1.52
C GLN A 18 -1.89 -14.26 -1.77
N VAL A 19 -2.31 -14.67 -2.98
CA VAL A 19 -2.36 -16.09 -3.38
C VAL A 19 -0.96 -16.70 -3.37
N PHE A 20 0.03 -15.98 -3.88
CA PHE A 20 1.42 -16.40 -3.85
C PHE A 20 1.93 -16.59 -2.40
N ILE A 21 1.72 -15.59 -1.53
CA ILE A 21 2.11 -15.68 -0.11
C ILE A 21 1.42 -16.86 0.57
N ASN A 22 0.12 -17.04 0.39
CA ASN A 22 -0.63 -18.15 0.99
C ASN A 22 -0.12 -19.52 0.51
N SER A 23 0.25 -19.64 -0.77
CA SER A 23 0.87 -20.85 -1.31
C SER A 23 2.20 -21.16 -0.63
N CYS A 24 3.06 -20.15 -0.48
CA CYS A 24 4.35 -20.29 0.23
C CYS A 24 4.14 -20.71 1.69
N LEU A 25 3.23 -20.07 2.42
CA LEU A 25 2.96 -20.40 3.83
C LEU A 25 2.48 -21.84 4.01
N ARG A 26 1.62 -22.34 3.10
CA ARG A 26 1.18 -23.74 3.14
C ARG A 26 2.32 -24.72 2.92
N LYS A 27 3.24 -24.42 1.99
CA LYS A 27 4.44 -25.23 1.76
C LYS A 27 5.39 -25.23 2.96
N ILE A 28 5.60 -24.07 3.59
CA ILE A 28 6.46 -23.93 4.77
C ILE A 28 5.91 -24.73 5.96
N LEU A 29 4.58 -24.68 6.16
CA LEU A 29 3.91 -25.46 7.20
C LEU A 29 3.71 -26.94 6.82
N GLN A 30 4.24 -27.37 5.68
CA GLN A 30 4.12 -28.74 5.15
C GLN A 30 2.67 -29.26 5.06
N ILE A 31 1.70 -28.38 4.83
CA ILE A 31 0.29 -28.77 4.68
C ILE A 31 0.15 -29.46 3.33
N ARG A 32 -0.06 -30.77 3.37
CA ARG A 32 -0.31 -31.61 2.20
C ARG A 32 -1.77 -32.07 2.22
N TRP A 33 -2.27 -32.45 1.05
CA TRP A 33 -3.54 -33.17 0.99
C TRP A 33 -3.45 -34.44 1.86
N PRO A 34 -4.48 -34.82 2.64
CA PRO A 34 -5.87 -34.31 2.67
C PRO A 34 -6.11 -33.12 3.60
N ASP A 35 -5.10 -32.64 4.33
CA ASP A 35 -5.27 -31.58 5.33
C ASP A 35 -5.63 -30.25 4.67
N THR A 36 -6.86 -29.78 4.92
CA THR A 36 -7.37 -28.52 4.38
C THR A 36 -7.49 -27.48 5.49
N ILE A 37 -6.67 -26.42 5.40
CA ILE A 37 -6.68 -25.28 6.31
C ILE A 37 -7.30 -24.06 5.63
N SER A 38 -8.19 -23.36 6.35
CA SER A 38 -8.74 -22.08 5.91
C SER A 38 -7.68 -20.97 5.95
N ASN A 39 -7.79 -19.97 5.06
CA ASN A 39 -6.83 -18.87 5.00
C ASN A 39 -6.76 -18.07 6.32
N ASN A 40 -7.89 -17.88 7.00
CA ASN A 40 -7.92 -17.19 8.29
C ASN A 40 -7.13 -17.93 9.37
N LEU A 41 -7.25 -19.26 9.42
CA LEU A 41 -6.50 -20.08 10.36
C LEU A 41 -5.00 -20.11 10.02
N LEU A 42 -4.66 -20.15 8.73
CA LEU A 42 -3.27 -20.04 8.25
C LEU A 42 -2.61 -18.75 8.74
N TRP A 43 -3.30 -17.61 8.62
CA TRP A 43 -2.78 -16.31 9.06
C TRP A 43 -2.65 -16.22 10.57
N LYS A 44 -3.63 -16.73 11.33
CA LYS A 44 -3.55 -16.81 12.80
C LYS A 44 -2.34 -17.65 13.26
N LYS A 45 -2.12 -18.80 12.63
CA LYS A 45 -1.01 -19.70 12.98
C LYS A 45 0.37 -19.11 12.67
N THR A 46 0.45 -18.26 11.64
CA THR A 46 1.71 -17.65 11.17
C THR A 46 1.92 -16.23 11.68
N ASN A 47 0.96 -15.68 12.45
CA ASN A 47 0.91 -14.26 12.85
C ASN A 47 1.08 -13.30 11.66
N GLN A 48 0.63 -13.70 10.47
CA GLN A 48 0.77 -12.91 9.24
C GLN A 48 -0.41 -11.97 9.05
N ILE A 49 -0.09 -10.81 8.51
CA ILE A 49 -1.06 -9.76 8.15
C ILE A 49 -1.33 -9.87 6.64
N PRO A 50 -2.56 -9.59 6.16
CA PRO A 50 -2.83 -9.54 4.72
C PRO A 50 -1.90 -8.57 3.98
N ALA A 51 -1.51 -8.93 2.76
CA ALA A 51 -0.57 -8.17 1.94
C ALA A 51 -1.05 -6.73 1.68
N GLU A 52 -2.36 -6.50 1.57
CA GLU A 52 -2.93 -5.16 1.42
C GLU A 52 -2.58 -4.26 2.60
N GLU A 53 -2.73 -4.78 3.82
CA GLU A 53 -2.46 -4.03 5.04
C GLU A 53 -0.96 -3.76 5.22
N GLU A 54 -0.10 -4.72 4.88
CA GLU A 54 1.34 -4.53 4.93
C GLU A 54 1.80 -3.44 3.95
N ILE A 55 1.30 -3.47 2.71
CA ILE A 55 1.59 -2.43 1.71
C ILE A 55 1.07 -1.08 2.18
N ARG A 56 -0.12 -1.02 2.76
CA ARG A 56 -0.69 0.21 3.32
C ARG A 56 0.17 0.77 4.45
N LYS A 57 0.65 -0.07 5.36
CA LYS A 57 1.55 0.32 6.47
C LYS A 57 2.87 0.90 5.96
N LYS A 58 3.47 0.27 4.94
CA LYS A 58 4.71 0.76 4.32
C LYS A 58 4.53 2.10 3.61
N ARG A 59 3.47 2.25 2.82
CA ARG A 59 3.09 3.54 2.23
C ARG A 59 2.91 4.63 3.27
N TRP A 60 2.24 4.30 4.37
CA TRP A 60 2.04 5.25 5.46
C TRP A 60 3.36 5.69 6.12
N LYS A 61 4.27 4.75 6.37
CA LYS A 61 5.61 5.05 6.90
C LYS A 61 6.37 5.98 5.95
N TRP A 62 6.28 5.75 4.64
CA TRP A 62 6.91 6.58 3.63
C TRP A 62 6.32 7.99 3.55
N ILE A 63 4.99 8.14 3.59
CA ILE A 63 4.35 9.47 3.65
C ILE A 63 4.83 10.24 4.88
N GLY A 64 4.85 9.60 6.05
CA GLY A 64 5.35 10.21 7.28
C GLY A 64 6.80 10.67 7.15
N GLN A 65 7.68 9.86 6.53
CA GLN A 65 9.06 10.26 6.27
C GLN A 65 9.15 11.46 5.31
N THR A 66 8.40 11.44 4.22
CA THR A 66 8.38 12.53 3.23
C THR A 66 7.89 13.84 3.82
N LEU A 67 6.89 13.80 4.71
CA LEU A 67 6.36 15.00 5.37
C LEU A 67 7.32 15.59 6.41
N ARG A 68 8.17 14.77 7.05
CA ARG A 68 9.21 15.24 7.99
C ARG A 68 10.39 15.91 7.29
N ASN A 69 10.55 15.71 5.99
CA ASN A 69 11.60 16.39 5.22
C ASN A 69 11.27 17.89 5.09
N ALA A 70 12.32 18.70 4.88
CA ALA A 70 12.20 20.15 4.73
C ALA A 70 11.20 20.53 3.59
N PRO A 71 10.47 21.66 3.71
CA PRO A 71 9.44 22.06 2.75
C PRO A 71 9.97 22.30 1.33
N ASN A 72 11.25 22.64 1.20
CA ASN A 72 11.95 22.80 -0.08
C ASN A 72 12.46 21.48 -0.68
N CYS A 73 12.32 20.35 0.02
CA CYS A 73 12.78 19.06 -0.48
C CYS A 73 11.93 18.62 -1.68
N VAL A 74 12.58 18.27 -2.78
CA VAL A 74 11.94 17.84 -4.04
C VAL A 74 10.93 16.72 -3.81
N THR A 75 11.21 15.78 -2.90
CA THR A 75 10.28 14.68 -2.60
C THR A 75 8.99 15.14 -1.92
N ARG A 76 9.05 16.18 -1.08
CA ARG A 76 7.88 16.76 -0.40
C ARG A 76 7.07 17.63 -1.36
N GLN A 77 7.73 18.39 -2.22
CA GLN A 77 7.06 19.17 -3.26
C GLN A 77 6.39 18.27 -4.31
N ALA A 78 7.09 17.24 -4.79
CA ALA A 78 6.53 16.28 -5.75
C ALA A 78 5.31 15.54 -5.21
N HIS A 79 5.19 15.40 -3.89
CA HIS A 79 4.04 14.77 -3.24
C HIS A 79 2.75 15.61 -3.39
N THR A 80 2.84 16.93 -3.18
CA THR A 80 1.71 17.87 -3.28
C THR A 80 1.55 18.48 -4.67
N TRP A 81 2.49 18.23 -5.59
CA TRP A 81 2.49 18.79 -6.92
C TRP A 81 1.31 18.32 -7.76
N ASN A 82 0.46 19.27 -8.15
CA ASN A 82 -0.59 19.07 -9.15
C ASN A 82 -0.07 19.58 -10.52
N PRO A 83 0.17 18.70 -11.51
CA PRO A 83 0.72 19.13 -12.79
C PRO A 83 -0.27 20.03 -13.53
N GLN A 84 0.17 21.27 -13.83
CA GLN A 84 -0.60 22.26 -14.56
C GLN A 84 -0.70 21.88 -16.06
N GLY A 85 -1.88 22.06 -16.67
CA GLY A 85 -2.13 21.80 -18.09
C GLY A 85 -3.20 20.74 -18.38
N GLN A 86 -3.64 20.67 -19.64
CA GLN A 86 -4.62 19.67 -20.07
C GLN A 86 -4.01 18.26 -20.07
N ARG A 87 -4.83 17.29 -19.63
CA ARG A 87 -4.43 15.90 -19.58
C ARG A 87 -4.35 15.30 -20.98
N ALA A 88 -3.17 14.85 -21.40
CA ALA A 88 -3.00 14.12 -22.66
C ALA A 88 -3.94 12.89 -22.75
N ARG A 89 -4.49 12.65 -23.94
CA ARG A 89 -5.30 11.45 -24.24
C ARG A 89 -4.41 10.21 -24.02
N GLY A 90 -4.90 9.22 -23.26
CA GLY A 90 -4.13 8.04 -22.86
C GLY A 90 -3.42 8.13 -21.49
N ARG A 91 -3.23 9.34 -20.93
CA ARG A 91 -2.71 9.48 -19.56
C ARG A 91 -3.73 8.91 -18.57
N ARG A 92 -3.26 8.14 -17.58
CA ARG A 92 -4.12 7.49 -16.58
C ARG A 92 -4.89 8.53 -15.74
N LYS A 93 -6.13 8.19 -15.31
CA LYS A 93 -7.05 9.10 -14.60
C LYS A 93 -6.71 9.31 -13.12
N ASN A 94 -5.94 8.37 -12.53
CA ASN A 94 -5.62 8.39 -11.11
C ASN A 94 -4.15 8.77 -10.95
N THR A 95 -3.91 9.82 -10.18
CA THR A 95 -2.59 10.24 -9.69
C THR A 95 -2.24 9.46 -8.43
N LEU A 96 -0.95 9.33 -8.11
CA LEU A 96 -0.48 8.75 -6.86
C LEU A 96 -1.16 9.42 -5.65
N SER A 97 -1.31 10.75 -5.68
CA SER A 97 -1.98 11.53 -4.62
C SER A 97 -3.44 11.12 -4.41
N ARG A 98 -4.21 10.84 -5.48
CA ARG A 98 -5.60 10.34 -5.35
C ARG A 98 -5.66 8.92 -4.76
N GLU A 99 -4.72 8.05 -5.12
CA GLU A 99 -4.64 6.70 -4.54
C GLU A 99 -4.18 6.72 -3.08
N MET A 100 -3.32 7.67 -2.71
CA MET A 100 -2.96 7.90 -1.32
C MET A 100 -4.15 8.45 -0.53
N GLU A 101 -4.89 9.42 -1.07
CA GLU A 101 -6.09 9.97 -0.43
C GLU A 101 -7.16 8.89 -0.18
N THR A 102 -7.40 7.99 -1.13
CA THR A 102 -8.32 6.86 -0.90
C THR A 102 -7.80 5.90 0.17
N ASN A 103 -6.49 5.65 0.22
CA ASN A 103 -5.88 4.86 1.30
C ASN A 103 -6.01 5.58 2.67
N MET A 104 -5.94 6.91 2.71
CA MET A 104 -6.13 7.71 3.92
C MET A 104 -7.57 7.67 4.43
N ARG A 105 -8.55 7.81 3.52
CA ARG A 105 -9.97 7.68 3.87
C ARG A 105 -10.27 6.31 4.50
N LYS A 106 -9.69 5.24 3.97
CA LYS A 106 -9.78 3.88 4.56
C LYS A 106 -9.11 3.74 5.93
N MET A 107 -8.24 4.67 6.33
CA MET A 107 -7.57 4.69 7.64
C MET A 107 -8.28 5.62 8.65
N ASN A 108 -9.39 6.27 8.27
CA ASN A 108 -10.04 7.34 9.04
C ASN A 108 -9.06 8.45 9.44
N LYS A 109 -8.16 8.87 8.54
CA LYS A 109 -7.21 9.96 8.77
C LYS A 109 -7.34 11.05 7.71
N ASN A 110 -7.14 12.30 8.10
CA ASN A 110 -7.22 13.47 7.22
C ASN A 110 -5.83 14.08 6.94
N TRP A 111 -5.63 14.63 5.73
CA TRP A 111 -4.44 15.38 5.33
C TRP A 111 -4.12 16.54 6.28
N MET A 112 -5.14 17.31 6.68
CA MET A 112 -4.96 18.46 7.57
C MET A 112 -4.43 18.07 8.96
N GLU A 113 -4.78 16.89 9.47
CA GLU A 113 -4.26 16.41 10.76
C GLU A 113 -2.80 15.96 10.66
N LEU A 114 -2.34 15.58 9.47
CA LEU A 114 -0.97 15.13 9.24
C LEU A 114 -0.02 16.30 9.07
N GLU A 115 -0.42 17.33 8.32
CA GLU A 115 0.38 18.55 8.18
C GLU A 115 0.53 19.28 9.51
N LYS A 116 -0.48 19.26 10.38
CA LYS A 116 -0.40 19.83 11.73
C LYS A 116 0.51 19.06 12.70
N ARG A 117 0.78 17.78 12.42
CA ARG A 117 1.63 16.91 13.25
C ARG A 117 3.07 16.79 12.75
N ALA A 118 3.37 17.36 11.58
CA ALA A 118 4.68 17.38 10.95
C ALA A 118 5.40 18.69 11.24
#